data_AF-A0AAI8QHZ7-F1
#
_entry.id   AF-A0AAI8QHZ7-F1
#
_cell.length_a   1.000
_cell.length_b   1.000
_cell.length_c   1.000
_cell.angle_alpha   90.00
_cell.angle_beta   90.00
_cell.angle_gamma   90.00
#
_symmetry.space_group_name_H-M   'P 1'
#
loop_
_entity.id
_entity.type
_entity.pdbx_description
1 polymer ?
#
loop_
_entity_poly.entity_id
_entity_poly.type
_entity_poly.pdbx_seq_one_letter_code
_entity_poly.pdbx_strand_id
1 'polypeptide(L)' 'MWEKIDEIFKSIEDIRDDINILLNIAKISLVDYIMIKRGSQDMPEHLSFDLLAQIDVEIDKLKAQIDSLNRLKRELLVF' A
#
# COMPACT_ATOMS: atom_id res chain seq x y z
N MET A 1 -10.56 7.42 -20.51
CA MET A 1 -10.93 6.48 -19.42
C MET A 1 -9.88 5.40 -19.28
N TRP A 2 -9.51 4.71 -20.37
CA TRP A 2 -8.35 3.81 -20.40
C TRP A 2 -7.04 4.47 -19.95
N GLU A 3 -6.70 5.64 -20.48
CA GLU A 3 -5.49 6.38 -20.05
C GLU A 3 -5.43 6.61 -18.53
N LYS A 4 -6.55 6.96 -17.89
CA LYS A 4 -6.63 7.14 -16.42
C LYS A 4 -6.44 5.82 -15.67
N ILE A 5 -6.95 4.72 -16.22
CA ILE A 5 -6.76 3.39 -15.65
C ILE A 5 -5.28 3.00 -15.75
N ASP A 6 -4.64 3.25 -16.89
CA ASP A 6 -3.23 2.95 -17.12
C ASP A 6 -2.32 3.76 -16.18
N GLU A 7 -2.62 5.04 -15.98
CA GLU A 7 -1.93 5.89 -15.01
C GLU A 7 -2.04 5.35 -13.57
N ILE A 8 -3.24 4.91 -13.17
CA ILE A 8 -3.46 4.32 -11.85
C ILE A 8 -2.68 3.01 -11.70
N PHE A 9 -2.69 2.15 -12.72
CA PHE A 9 -1.92 0.90 -12.68
C PHE A 9 -0.42 1.15 -12.54
N LYS A 10 0.12 2.08 -13.32
CA LYS A 10 1.52 2.47 -13.20
C LYS A 10 1.84 2.99 -11.80
N SER A 11 1.00 3.87 -11.26
CA SER A 11 1.18 4.37 -9.90
C SER A 11 1.10 3.27 -8.84
N ILE A 12 0.21 2.28 -9.01
CA ILE A 12 0.12 1.13 -8.10
C ILE A 12 1.39 0.29 -8.15
N GLU A 13 1.95 0.05 -9.33
CA GLU A 13 3.22 -0.68 -9.47
C GLU A 13 4.38 0.05 -8.80
N ASP A 14 4.52 1.35 -9.05
CA ASP A 14 5.56 2.18 -8.43
C ASP A 14 5.46 2.13 -6.90
N ILE A 15 4.26 2.34 -6.34
CA ILE A 15 4.03 2.29 -4.88
C ILE A 15 4.29 0.89 -4.32
N ARG A 16 3.88 -0.17 -5.02
CA ARG A 16 4.12 -1.56 -4.58
C ARG A 16 5.62 -1.83 -4.46
N ASP A 17 6.41 -1.36 -5.42
CA ASP A 17 7.85 -1.57 -5.44
C ASP A 17 8.52 -0.79 -4.29
N ASP A 18 8.08 0.44 -4.02
CA ASP A 18 8.51 1.22 -2.85
C ASP A 18 8.16 0.52 -1.52
N ILE A 19 6.93 0.01 -1.37
CA ILE A 19 6.51 -0.77 -0.19
C ILE A 19 7.43 -1.98 -0.02
N ASN A 20 7.72 -2.72 -1.08
CA ASN A 20 8.59 -3.89 -1.01
C ASN A 20 10.02 -3.52 -0.58
N ILE A 21 10.56 -2.40 -1.07
CA ILE A 21 11.86 -1.89 -0.63
C ILE A 21 11.83 -1.60 0.88
N LEU A 22 10.82 -0.87 1.36
CA LEU A 22 10.70 -0.51 2.77
C LEU A 22 10.52 -1.73 3.66
N LEU A 23 9.70 -2.70 3.27
CA LEU A 23 9.50 -3.97 3.98
C LEU A 23 10.81 -4.78 4.06
N ASN A 24 11.59 -4.82 2.98
CA ASN A 24 12.88 -5.49 2.96
C ASN A 24 13.89 -4.82 3.90
N ILE A 25 13.94 -3.49 3.92
CA ILE A 25 14.79 -2.73 4.87
C ILE A 25 14.35 -3.01 6.31
N ALA A 26 13.03 -3.05 6.53
CA ALA A 26 12.40 -3.33 7.82
C ALA A 26 12.51 -4.79 8.25
N LYS A 27 12.96 -5.68 7.36
CA LYS A 27 13.06 -7.14 7.55
C LYS A 27 11.75 -7.78 8.01
N ILE A 28 10.63 -7.26 7.53
CA ILE A 28 9.29 -7.77 7.82
C ILE A 28 8.54 -8.04 6.52
N SER A 29 7.62 -9.00 6.54
CA SER A 29 6.69 -9.19 5.43
C SER A 29 5.51 -8.21 5.52
N LEU A 30 4.74 -8.10 4.42
CA LEU A 30 3.48 -7.35 4.45
C LEU A 30 2.48 -7.93 5.48
N VAL A 31 2.51 -9.25 5.69
CA VAL A 31 1.67 -9.91 6.69
C VAL A 31 2.07 -9.47 8.09
N ASP A 32 3.37 -9.48 8.40
CA ASP A 32 3.89 -9.00 9.69
C ASP A 32 3.49 -7.54 9.93
N TYR A 33 3.66 -6.67 8.92
CA TYR A 33 3.20 -5.28 8.99
C TYR A 33 1.71 -5.20 9.37
N ILE A 34 0.83 -5.96 8.70
CA ILE A 34 -0.61 -5.97 9.01
C ILE A 34 -0.86 -6.45 10.43
N MET A 35 -0.18 -7.51 10.88
CA MET A 35 -0.34 -8.06 12.23
C MET A 35 0.09 -7.07 13.30
N ILE A 36 1.21 -6.37 13.08
CA ILE A 36 1.70 -5.29 13.95
C ILE A 36 0.68 -4.14 14.01
N LYS A 37 0.21 -3.65 12.86
CA LYS A 37 -0.76 -2.54 12.79
C LYS A 37 -2.12 -2.88 13.40
N ARG A 38 -2.51 -4.15 13.44
CA ARG A 38 -3.74 -4.63 14.10
C ARG A 38 -3.54 -4.95 15.59
N GLY A 39 -2.34 -4.75 16.13
CA GLY A 39 -2.01 -5.08 17.52
C GLY A 39 -2.06 -6.58 17.82
N SER A 40 -1.99 -7.42 16.78
CA SER A 40 -2.01 -8.89 16.89
C SER A 40 -0.61 -9.50 16.98
N GLN A 41 0.42 -8.69 16.75
CA GLN A 41 1.83 -9.05 16.88
C GLN A 41 2.57 -7.85 17.47
N ASP A 42 3.49 -8.10 18.39
CA ASP A 42 4.34 -7.06 18.96
C ASP A 42 5.34 -6.56 17.91
N MET A 43 5.74 -5.29 18.05
CA MET A 43 6.75 -4.69 17.19
C MET A 43 8.12 -5.35 17.42
N PRO A 44 8.79 -5.88 16.39
CA PRO A 44 10.12 -6.45 16.54
C PRO A 44 11.12 -5.41 17.06
N GLU A 45 12.06 -5.81 17.92
CA GLU A 45 13.02 -4.90 18.55
C GLU A 45 13.92 -4.14 17.56
N HIS A 46 14.16 -4.73 16.38
CA HIS A 46 14.99 -4.14 15.33
C HIS A 46 14.22 -3.16 14.42
N LEU A 47 12.89 -3.11 14.52
CA LEU A 47 12.07 -2.24 13.71
C LEU A 47 11.98 -0.87 14.37
N SER A 48 12.27 0.20 13.63
CA SER A 48 12.08 1.57 14.11
C SER A 48 10.67 2.07 13.82
N PHE A 49 10.15 2.93 14.70
CA PHE A 49 8.84 3.56 14.49
C PHE A 49 8.83 4.44 13.25
N ASP A 50 9.93 5.11 12.95
CA ASP A 50 10.06 5.96 11.75
C ASP A 50 9.93 5.15 10.46
N LEU A 51 10.54 3.97 10.41
CA LEU A 51 10.46 3.09 9.24
C LEU A 51 9.05 2.52 9.08
N LEU A 52 8.41 2.14 10.19
CA LEU A 52 7.02 1.69 10.18
C LEU A 52 6.07 2.81 9.70
N ALA A 53 6.30 4.05 10.12
CA ALA A 53 5.53 5.21 9.68
C ALA A 53 5.73 5.51 8.18
N GLN A 54 6.92 5.28 7.63
CA GLN A 54 7.15 5.39 6.18
C GLN A 54 6.36 4.34 5.41
N ILE A 55 6.33 3.09 5.89
CA ILE A 55 5.51 2.02 5.31
C ILE A 55 4.02 2.39 5.38
N ASP A 56 3.55 2.96 6.49
CA ASP A 56 2.17 3.42 6.64
C ASP A 56 1.78 4.41 5.52
N VAL A 57 2.64 5.38 5.24
CA VAL A 57 2.41 6.40 4.20
C VAL A 57 2.27 5.77 2.81
N GLU A 58 3.16 4.85 2.44
CA GLU A 58 3.08 4.20 1.12
C GLU A 58 1.87 3.27 1.02
N ILE A 59 1.52 2.57 2.10
CA ILE A 59 0.32 1.74 2.16
C ILE A 59 -0.95 2.58 2.02
N ASP A 60 -1.01 3.78 2.60
CA ASP A 60 -2.16 4.66 2.46
C ASP A 60 -2.28 5.25 1.05
N LYS A 61 -1.16 5.56 0.37
CA LYS A 61 -1.16 5.91 -1.05
C LYS A 61 -1.69 4.76 -1.91
N LEU A 62 -1.26 3.53 -1.65
CA LEU A 62 -1.75 2.34 -2.37
C LEU A 62 -3.27 2.20 -2.23
N LYS A 63 -3.80 2.32 -1.01
CA LYS A 63 -5.26 2.30 -0.76
C LYS A 63 -5.98 3.39 -1.56
N ALA A 64 -5.44 4.61 -1.58
CA ALA A 64 -6.03 5.72 -2.32
C ALA A 64 -6.09 5.48 -3.83
N GLN A 65 -5.06 4.83 -4.41
CA GLN A 65 -5.07 4.45 -5.83
C GLN A 65 -6.09 3.36 -6.12
N ILE A 66 -6.20 2.34 -5.26
CA ILE A 66 -7.21 1.29 -5.38
C ILE A 66 -8.64 1.87 -5.30
N ASP A 67 -8.87 2.80 -4.36
CA ASP A 67 -10.15 3.49 -4.25
C ASP A 67 -10.46 4.33 -5.49
N SER A 68 -9.44 4.99 -6.06
CA SER A 68 -9.58 5.77 -7.30
C SER A 68 -9.94 4.87 -8.49
N LEU A 69 -9.31 3.70 -8.61
CA LEU A 69 -9.68 2.70 -9.62
C LEU A 69 -11.12 2.21 -9.43
N ASN A 70 -11.53 1.96 -8.18
CA ASN A 70 -12.89 1.52 -7.88
C ASN A 70 -13.94 2.60 -8.19
N ARG A 71 -13.60 3.89 -8.06
CA ARG A 71 -14.46 5.00 -8.50
C ARG A 71 -14.65 4.99 -10.01
N LEU A 72 -13.57 4.85 -10.78
CA LEU A 72 -13.67 4.72 -12.25
C LEU A 72 -14.50 3.50 -12.66
N LYS A 73 -14.33 2.36 -11.97
CA LYS A 73 -15.16 1.16 -12.21
C LYS A 73 -16.65 1.44 -12.03
N ARG A 74 -17.05 2.30 -11.07
CA ARG A 74 -18.47 2.64 -10.86
C ARG A 74 -19.06 3.45 -12.01
N GLU A 75 -18.25 4.24 -12.71
CA GLU A 75 -18.70 4.99 -13.90
C GLU A 75 -19.06 4.07 -15.08
N LEU A 76 -18.55 2.83 -15.07
CA LEU A 76 -18.84 1.80 -16.09
C LEU A 76 -20.12 1.02 -15.80
N LEU A 77 -20.77 1.23 -14.66
CA LEU A 77 -22.03 0.54 -14.33
C LEU A 77 -23.15 1.10 -15.19
N VAL A 78 -23.82 0.21 -15.94
CA VAL A 78 -25.02 0.52 -16.73
C VAL A 78 -26.23 -0.09 -16.03
N PHE A 79 -27.30 0.69 -15.89
CA PHE A 79 -28.58 0.31 -15.29
C PHE A 79 -29.64 0.07 -16.34
#